data_AF-A0A7W1JVT5-F1
#
_entry.id   AF-A0A7W1JVT5-F1
#
_cell.length_a   1.000
_cell.length_b   1.000
_cell.length_c   1.000
_cell.angle_alpha   90.00
_cell.angle_beta   90.00
_cell.angle_gamma   90.00
#
_symmetry.space_group_name_H-M   'P 1'
#
loop_
_entity.id
_entity.type
_entity.pdbx_description
1 polymer ?
#
loop_
_entity_poly.entity_id
_entity_poly.type
_entity_poly.pdbx_seq_one_letter_code
_entity_poly.pdbx_strand_id
1 'polypeptide(L)'
;MPHPGDRCRGHPRAAPGKSALSEEKARATEVSSIKGALGHCLGTAGAAEAALTVLALRDNIAPPTINYENFDPSCDLDYVPNKARHAELKIAPSNSFGFGGHNAVLLFRRYENERAKWNA
;
A
#
# COMPACT_ATOMS: atom_id res chain seq x y z
N MET A 1 -21.16 11.36 30.33
CA MET A 1 -21.54 11.37 28.90
C MET A 1 -20.35 11.90 28.12
N PRO A 2 -19.63 11.11 27.30
CA PRO A 2 -18.49 11.63 26.55
C PRO A 2 -18.95 12.41 25.32
N HIS A 3 -18.21 13.46 24.96
CA HIS A 3 -18.50 14.34 23.83
C HIS A 3 -18.27 13.63 22.47
N PRO A 4 -19.04 13.98 21.41
CA PRO A 4 -18.96 13.33 20.09
C PRO A 4 -17.63 13.49 19.33
N GLY A 5 -16.66 14.26 19.85
CA GLY A 5 -15.39 14.57 19.18
C GLY A 5 -14.19 13.69 19.56
N ASP A 6 -14.32 12.80 20.56
CA ASP A 6 -13.16 12.12 21.18
C ASP A 6 -12.98 10.64 20.79
N ARG A 7 -13.47 10.24 19.60
CA ARG A 7 -13.35 8.84 19.13
C ARG A 7 -11.93 8.37 18.78
N CYS A 8 -10.94 9.26 18.74
CA CYS A 8 -9.58 8.92 18.30
C CYS A 8 -8.56 8.70 19.44
N ARG A 9 -8.91 8.92 20.72
CA ARG A 9 -7.92 8.87 21.83
C ARG A 9 -7.70 7.50 22.48
N GLY A 10 -8.33 6.44 21.98
CA GLY A 10 -8.26 5.10 22.59
C GLY A 10 -7.53 4.02 21.78
N HIS A 11 -7.13 4.30 20.54
CA HIS A 11 -6.42 3.29 19.74
C HIS A 11 -4.90 3.38 20.03
N PRO A 12 -4.22 2.27 20.37
CA PRO A 12 -2.76 2.22 20.28
C PRO A 12 -2.39 2.72 18.88
N ARG A 13 -1.44 3.66 18.77
CA ARG A 13 -1.07 4.35 17.52
C ARG A 13 -1.03 3.35 16.38
N ALA A 14 -2.09 3.31 15.58
CA ALA A 14 -2.23 2.33 14.53
C ALA A 14 -1.23 2.70 13.42
N ALA A 15 -0.47 1.72 12.94
CA ALA A 15 0.43 1.92 11.82
C ALA A 15 -0.27 2.66 10.66
N PRO A 16 0.43 3.57 9.95
CA PRO A 16 -0.14 4.29 8.81
C PRO A 16 -0.83 3.32 7.83
N GLY A 17 -2.08 3.62 7.46
CA GLY A 17 -2.90 2.78 6.57
C GLY A 17 -3.86 1.82 7.27
N LYS A 18 -3.70 1.56 8.58
CA LYS A 18 -4.63 0.69 9.32
C LYS A 18 -6.02 1.27 9.53
N SER A 19 -6.15 2.59 9.65
CA SER A 19 -7.44 3.23 9.94
C SER A 19 -8.49 3.07 8.84
N ALA A 20 -8.08 2.73 7.62
CA ALA A 20 -8.96 2.51 6.48
C ALA A 20 -9.46 1.05 6.34
N LEU A 21 -8.89 0.12 7.10
CA LEU A 21 -9.19 -1.32 7.04
C LEU A 21 -9.57 -1.86 8.43
N SER A 22 -10.23 -3.01 8.48
CA SER A 22 -10.32 -3.75 9.75
C SER A 22 -8.92 -4.24 10.14
N GLU A 23 -8.69 -4.46 11.45
CA GLU A 23 -7.37 -4.89 11.93
C GLU A 23 -6.90 -6.19 11.27
N GLU A 24 -7.81 -7.15 11.11
CA GLU A 24 -7.57 -8.41 10.40
C GLU A 24 -7.12 -8.17 8.95
N LYS A 25 -7.87 -7.35 8.19
CA LYS A 25 -7.55 -7.06 6.79
C LYS A 25 -6.26 -6.27 6.66
N ALA A 26 -5.99 -5.35 7.58
CA ALA A 26 -4.76 -4.59 7.58
C ALA A 26 -3.54 -5.51 7.77
N ARG A 27 -3.59 -6.45 8.73
CA ARG A 27 -2.49 -7.41 8.98
C ARG A 27 -2.28 -8.39 7.83
N ALA A 28 -3.33 -8.70 7.06
CA ALA A 28 -3.24 -9.53 5.86
C ALA A 28 -2.80 -8.76 4.61
N THR A 29 -2.69 -7.43 4.67
CA THR A 29 -2.33 -6.60 3.52
C THR A 29 -0.82 -6.41 3.46
N GLU A 30 -0.24 -6.73 2.31
CA GLU A 30 1.15 -6.46 2.00
C GLU A 30 1.34 -4.98 1.66
N VAL A 31 2.36 -4.35 2.23
CA VAL A 31 2.72 -2.95 2.01
C VAL A 31 4.13 -2.90 1.44
N SER A 32 4.36 -2.09 0.42
CA SER A 32 5.70 -1.92 -0.16
C SER A 32 6.02 -0.46 -0.41
N SER A 33 7.30 -0.11 -0.29
CA SER A 33 7.83 1.21 -0.63
C SER A 33 9.05 1.11 -1.53
N ILE A 34 8.92 1.65 -2.74
CA ILE A 34 10.00 1.71 -3.73
C ILE A 34 11.00 2.84 -3.47
N LYS A 35 10.69 3.74 -2.53
CA LYS A 35 11.52 4.91 -2.22
C LYS A 35 12.90 4.51 -1.67
N GLY A 36 13.02 3.33 -1.06
CA GLY A 36 14.32 2.81 -0.63
C GLY A 36 15.27 2.52 -1.81
N ALA A 37 14.71 2.16 -2.97
CA ALA A 37 15.48 1.85 -4.18
C ALA A 37 15.70 3.06 -5.09
N LEU A 38 14.66 3.88 -5.27
CA LEU A 38 14.69 4.98 -6.24
C LEU A 38 14.92 6.36 -5.60
N GLY A 39 14.86 6.46 -4.28
CA GLY A 39 14.80 7.73 -3.58
C GLY A 39 13.43 8.39 -3.69
N HIS A 40 13.30 9.58 -3.08
CA HIS A 40 12.07 10.37 -3.14
C HIS A 40 12.14 11.36 -4.30
N CYS A 41 11.67 10.94 -5.49
CA CYS A 41 11.72 11.72 -6.73
C CYS A 41 10.73 12.90 -6.81
N LEU A 42 10.36 13.50 -5.67
CA LEU A 42 9.43 14.64 -5.56
C LEU A 42 8.17 14.44 -6.42
N GLY A 43 7.88 15.39 -7.33
CA GLY A 43 6.70 15.34 -8.20
C GLY A 43 6.60 14.10 -9.08
N THR A 44 7.73 13.43 -9.38
CA THR A 44 7.75 12.21 -10.20
C THR A 44 7.48 10.95 -9.37
N ALA A 45 7.59 11.00 -8.04
CA ALA A 45 7.45 9.83 -7.17
C ALA A 45 6.09 9.14 -7.37
N GLY A 46 4.99 9.90 -7.41
CA GLY A 46 3.65 9.33 -7.59
C GLY A 46 3.46 8.61 -8.94
N ALA A 47 4.08 9.08 -10.02
CA ALA A 47 4.01 8.44 -11.33
C ALA A 47 4.80 7.12 -11.37
N ALA A 48 6.00 7.10 -10.76
CA ALA A 48 6.80 5.89 -10.64
C ALA A 48 6.10 4.84 -9.76
N GLU A 49 5.49 5.25 -8.65
CA GLU A 49 4.71 4.40 -7.76
C GLU A 49 3.49 3.80 -8.48
N ALA A 50 2.75 4.63 -9.23
CA ALA A 50 1.61 4.15 -10.02
C ALA A 50 2.04 3.12 -11.08
N ALA A 51 3.10 3.40 -11.83
CA ALA A 51 3.61 2.48 -12.85
C ALA A 51 4.05 1.13 -12.24
N LEU A 52 4.81 1.16 -11.13
CA LEU A 52 5.25 -0.05 -10.45
C LEU A 52 4.10 -0.80 -9.78
N THR A 53 3.07 -0.11 -9.31
CA THR A 53 1.84 -0.75 -8.78
C THR A 53 1.11 -1.53 -9.87
N VAL A 54 1.01 -0.97 -11.08
CA VAL A 54 0.42 -1.67 -12.24
C VAL A 54 1.26 -2.88 -12.64
N LEU A 55 2.59 -2.75 -12.64
CA LEU A 55 3.49 -3.88 -12.92
C LEU A 55 3.36 -4.99 -11.87
N ALA A 56 3.27 -4.64 -10.59
CA ALA A 56 3.05 -5.59 -9.50
C ALA A 56 1.76 -6.40 -9.71
N LEU A 57 0.65 -5.72 -10.05
CA LEU A 57 -0.63 -6.36 -10.37
C LEU A 57 -0.56 -7.26 -11.62
N ARG A 58 0.17 -6.83 -12.65
CA ARG A 58 0.34 -7.60 -13.89
C ARG A 58 1.13 -8.88 -13.64
N ASP A 59 2.24 -8.76 -12.93
CA ASP A 59 3.24 -9.83 -12.76
C ASP A 59 2.98 -10.70 -11.53
N ASN A 60 2.01 -10.35 -10.68
CA ASN A 60 1.76 -11.01 -9.39
C ASN A 60 3.00 -11.04 -8.49
N ILE A 61 3.71 -9.91 -8.43
CA ILE A 61 4.90 -9.77 -7.60
C ILE A 61 4.70 -8.57 -6.68
N ALA A 62 4.78 -8.82 -5.38
CA ALA A 62 4.92 -7.77 -4.38
C ALA A 62 6.37 -7.28 -4.38
N PRO A 63 6.63 -6.01 -4.73
CA PRO A 63 7.99 -5.47 -4.76
C PRO A 63 8.56 -5.35 -3.33
N PRO A 64 9.88 -5.45 -3.16
CA PRO A 64 10.49 -5.35 -1.84
C PRO A 64 10.57 -3.91 -1.35
N THR A 65 10.38 -3.73 -0.06
CA THR A 65 10.92 -2.57 0.66
C THR A 65 12.37 -2.89 1.01
N ILE A 66 13.31 -2.38 0.20
CA ILE A 66 14.74 -2.60 0.40
C ILE A 66 15.28 -1.74 1.56
N ASN A 67 16.45 -2.13 2.09
CA ASN A 67 17.13 -1.47 3.23
C ASN A 67 16.31 -1.52 4.53
N TYR A 68 15.43 -2.52 4.68
CA TYR A 68 14.61 -2.69 5.86
C TYR A 68 15.33 -3.59 6.88
N GLU A 69 16.19 -2.99 7.69
CA GLU A 69 17.03 -3.68 8.69
C GLU A 69 16.59 -3.39 10.13
N ASN A 70 16.14 -2.16 10.39
CA ASN A 70 15.72 -1.69 11.71
C ASN A 70 14.19 -1.61 11.77
N PHE A 71 13.58 -2.62 12.40
CA PHE A 71 12.13 -2.70 12.55
C PHE A 71 11.61 -1.70 13.61
N ASP A 72 10.60 -0.91 13.24
CA ASP A 72 9.90 -0.02 14.17
C ASP A 72 8.67 -0.75 14.75
N PRO A 73 8.55 -0.92 16.08
CA PRO A 73 7.38 -1.57 16.70
C PRO A 73 6.03 -0.92 16.39
N SER A 74 6.00 0.36 15.98
CA SER A 74 4.79 1.06 15.54
C SER A 74 4.40 0.76 14.09
N CYS A 75 5.32 0.16 13.32
CA CYS A 75 5.12 -0.34 11.97
C CYS A 75 4.95 -1.87 12.02
N ASP A 76 3.74 -2.33 12.32
CA ASP A 76 3.43 -3.76 12.54
C ASP A 76 2.59 -4.38 11.41
N LEU A 77 2.78 -3.88 10.17
CA LEU A 77 2.25 -4.47 8.93
C LEU A 77 3.33 -5.29 8.23
N ASP A 78 2.94 -6.07 7.22
CA ASP A 78 3.88 -6.79 6.38
C ASP A 78 4.44 -5.86 5.29
N TYR A 79 5.67 -5.39 5.46
CA TYR A 79 6.32 -4.42 4.58
C TYR A 79 7.09 -5.03 3.39
N VAL A 80 6.94 -6.32 3.10
CA VAL A 80 7.70 -7.01 2.03
C VAL A 80 9.22 -6.78 2.16
N PRO A 81 9.85 -7.19 3.27
CA PRO A 81 11.21 -6.74 3.60
C PRO A 81 12.27 -7.37 2.68
N ASN A 82 13.06 -6.52 2.01
CA ASN A 82 14.30 -6.83 1.28
C ASN A 82 14.22 -7.80 0.09
N LYS A 83 13.20 -8.66 -0.01
CA LYS A 83 13.03 -9.64 -1.08
C LYS A 83 11.63 -9.58 -1.67
N ALA A 84 11.56 -9.48 -2.99
CA ALA A 84 10.31 -9.60 -3.73
C ALA A 84 9.70 -10.98 -3.51
N ARG A 85 8.37 -11.07 -3.52
CA ARG A 85 7.66 -12.35 -3.41
C ARG A 85 6.45 -12.40 -4.32
N HIS A 86 6.08 -13.59 -4.73
CA HIS A 86 4.88 -13.80 -5.52
C HIS A 86 3.64 -13.58 -4.64
N ALA A 87 2.67 -12.85 -5.15
CA ALA A 87 1.40 -12.55 -4.48
C ALA A 87 0.28 -12.48 -5.52
N GLU A 88 -0.86 -13.12 -5.24
CA GLU A 88 -2.04 -13.04 -6.13
C GLU A 88 -2.73 -11.68 -5.93
N LEU A 89 -2.23 -10.65 -6.60
CA LEU A 89 -2.68 -9.28 -6.43
C LEU A 89 -3.87 -8.99 -7.37
N LYS A 90 -5.02 -8.67 -6.80
CA LYS A 90 -6.24 -8.29 -7.55
C LYS A 90 -6.45 -6.79 -7.57
N ILE A 91 -6.18 -6.14 -6.44
CA ILE A 91 -6.39 -4.72 -6.22
C ILE A 91 -5.18 -4.19 -5.45
N ALA A 92 -4.65 -3.04 -5.85
CA ALA A 92 -3.55 -2.40 -5.17
C ALA A 92 -3.75 -0.87 -5.13
N PRO A 93 -3.78 -0.25 -3.93
CA PRO A 93 -3.72 1.19 -3.78
C PRO A 93 -2.27 1.71 -3.86
N SER A 94 -2.07 2.85 -4.51
CA SER A 94 -0.82 3.62 -4.54
C SER A 94 -1.04 4.94 -3.83
N ASN A 95 -0.39 5.12 -2.67
CA ASN A 95 -0.53 6.30 -1.81
C ASN A 95 0.63 7.27 -2.01
N SER A 96 0.33 8.53 -2.30
CA SER A 96 1.31 9.62 -2.39
C SER A 96 0.91 10.78 -1.49
N PHE A 97 1.78 11.11 -0.53
CA PHE A 97 1.59 12.20 0.43
C PHE A 97 2.68 13.25 0.23
N GLY A 98 2.28 14.44 -0.19
CA GLY A 98 3.15 15.55 -0.52
C GLY A 98 3.12 16.67 0.52
N PHE A 99 4.07 17.60 0.40
CA PHE A 99 4.16 18.76 1.27
C PHE A 99 2.89 19.63 1.20
N GLY A 100 2.60 20.34 2.29
CA GLY A 100 1.41 21.20 2.40
C GLY A 100 0.10 20.43 2.59
N GLY A 101 0.15 19.14 2.93
CA GLY A 101 -1.04 18.32 3.21
C GLY A 101 -1.73 17.74 1.97
N HIS A 102 -1.04 17.72 0.82
CA HIS A 102 -1.58 17.13 -0.40
C HIS A 102 -1.53 15.60 -0.31
N ASN A 103 -2.70 14.96 -0.31
CA ASN A 103 -2.82 13.50 -0.25
C ASN A 103 -3.55 12.99 -1.49
N ALA A 104 -2.92 12.10 -2.24
CA ALA A 104 -3.50 11.46 -3.41
C ALA A 104 -3.39 9.93 -3.30
N VAL A 105 -4.48 9.24 -3.65
CA VAL A 105 -4.54 7.78 -3.66
C VAL A 105 -5.11 7.34 -5.01
N LEU A 106 -4.39 6.44 -5.68
CA LEU A 106 -4.86 5.77 -6.88
C LEU A 106 -5.14 4.30 -6.56
N LEU A 107 -6.31 3.81 -6.94
CA LEU A 107 -6.68 2.40 -6.77
C LEU A 107 -6.65 1.69 -8.13
N PHE A 108 -5.79 0.69 -8.26
CA PHE A 108 -5.70 -0.13 -9.45
C PHE A 108 -6.33 -1.49 -9.21
N ARG A 109 -7.00 -2.02 -10.23
CA ARG A 109 -7.50 -3.40 -10.27
C ARG A 109 -6.87 -4.09 -11.48
N ARG A 110 -6.41 -5.32 -11.30
CA ARG A 110 -5.93 -6.15 -12.40
C ARG A 110 -7.05 -6.33 -13.43
N TYR A 111 -6.72 -6.15 -14.70
CA TYR A 111 -7.68 -6.39 -15.77
C TYR A 111 -7.88 -7.90 -15.99
N GLU A 112 -9.12 -8.35 -15.88
CA GLU A 112 -9.55 -9.70 -16.24
C GLU A 112 -10.33 -9.60 -17.56
N ASN A 113 -9.87 -10.30 -18.60
CA ASN A 113 -10.52 -10.25 -19.90
C ASN A 113 -11.81 -11.10 -19.87
N GLU A 114 -12.96 -10.45 -19.65
CA GLU A 114 -14.25 -11.12 -19.56
C GLU A 114 -14.83 -11.53 -20.94
N ARG A 115 -14.16 -11.24 -22.06
CA ARG A 115 -14.63 -11.67 -23.40
C ARG A 115 -14.72 -13.20 -23.57
N ALA A 116 -14.03 -13.97 -22.72
CA ALA A 116 -14.13 -15.43 -22.73
C ALA A 116 -15.49 -15.94 -22.20
N LYS A 117 -16.21 -15.14 -21.41
CA LYS A 117 -17.48 -15.56 -20.78
C LYS A 117 -18.67 -15.54 -21.75
N TRP A 118 -18.61 -14.71 -22.81
CA TRP A 118 -19.72 -14.48 -23.77
C TRP A 118 -19.68 -15.32 -25.04
N ASN A 119 -18.67 -16.18 -25.22
CA ASN A 119 -18.54 -17.07 -26.37
C ASN A 119 -18.72 -18.56 -26.01
N ALA A 120 -19.28 -18.87 -24.84
CA ALA A 120 -19.55 -20.22 -24.35
C ALA A 120 -21.06 -20.48 -24.28
#